data_AF-A0A9D0IFD4-F1
#
_entry.id   AF-A0A9D0IFD4-F1
#
_cell.length_a   1.000
_cell.length_b   1.000
_cell.length_c   1.000
_cell.angle_alpha   90.00
_cell.angle_beta   90.00
_cell.angle_gamma   90.00
#
_symmetry.space_group_name_H-M   'P 1'
#
loop_
_entity.id
_entity.type
_entity.pdbx_description
1 polymer ?
#
loop_
_entity_poly.entity_id
_entity_poly.type
_entity_poly.pdbx_seq_one_letter_code
_entity_poly.pdbx_strand_id
1 'polypeptide(L)'
;MFRCPHCDKPGIKPLRKVILSPGLLAGCTVCGEFSSVRYPSWLIAMLPGSVLMLAALFVESETWEWGLNISGFLLMIVLPLLFTPLHKENG
;
A
#
# COMPACT_ATOMS: atom_id res chain seq x y z
N MET A 1 -4.91 -13.90 -2.55
CA MET A 1 -5.61 -13.45 -1.33
C MET A 1 -4.55 -13.22 -0.25
N PHE A 2 -4.73 -12.24 0.62
CA PHE A 2 -3.80 -11.96 1.72
C PHE A 2 -4.18 -12.75 2.97
N ARG A 3 -3.15 -13.23 3.69
CA ARG A 3 -3.33 -13.92 4.98
C ARG A 3 -3.82 -12.94 6.04
N CYS A 4 -4.83 -13.36 6.79
CA CYS A 4 -5.35 -12.61 7.91
C CYS A 4 -4.44 -12.82 9.14
N PRO A 5 -4.00 -11.77 9.84
CA PRO A 5 -3.15 -11.91 11.03
C PRO A 5 -3.86 -12.58 12.21
N HIS A 6 -5.21 -12.63 12.23
CA HIS A 6 -5.99 -13.25 13.31
C HIS A 6 -6.10 -14.76 13.19
N CYS A 7 -6.44 -15.28 12.01
CA CYS A 7 -6.71 -16.71 11.80
C CYS A 7 -5.70 -17.41 10.88
N ASP A 8 -4.69 -16.68 10.38
CA ASP A 8 -3.63 -17.13 9.44
C ASP A 8 -4.13 -17.77 8.12
N LYS A 9 -5.44 -17.68 7.86
CA LYS A 9 -6.08 -18.15 6.63
C LYS A 9 -6.11 -17.04 5.57
N PRO A 10 -6.08 -17.39 4.27
CA PRO A 10 -6.26 -16.42 3.20
C PRO A 10 -7.71 -15.92 3.17
N GLY A 11 -7.95 -14.72 3.68
CA GLY A 11 -9.32 -14.17 3.84
C GLY A 11 -9.49 -12.71 3.45
N ILE A 12 -8.41 -12.02 3.08
CA ILE A 12 -8.46 -10.60 2.68
C ILE A 12 -8.27 -10.49 1.16
N LYS A 13 -9.25 -9.87 0.50
CA LYS A 13 -9.24 -9.69 -0.97
C LYS A 13 -8.11 -8.73 -1.38
N PRO A 14 -7.36 -9.02 -2.47
CA PRO A 14 -6.29 -8.14 -2.94
C PRO A 14 -6.77 -6.71 -3.22
N LEU A 15 -7.91 -6.57 -3.90
CA LEU A 15 -8.51 -5.27 -4.22
C LEU A 15 -8.79 -4.45 -2.95
N ARG A 16 -9.23 -5.11 -1.88
CA ARG A 16 -9.48 -4.44 -0.60
C ARG A 16 -8.17 -3.97 0.03
N LYS A 17 -7.07 -4.73 -0.13
CA LYS A 17 -5.74 -4.32 0.34
C LYS A 17 -5.17 -3.12 -0.44
N VAL A 18 -5.46 -2.98 -1.74
CA VAL A 18 -5.01 -1.83 -2.54
C VAL A 18 -5.52 -0.51 -1.97
N ILE A 19 -6.78 -0.52 -1.52
CA ILE A 19 -7.45 0.65 -0.96
C ILE A 19 -7.16 0.79 0.54
N LEU A 20 -6.45 -0.16 1.16
CA LEU A 20 -6.14 -0.08 2.59
C LEU A 20 -5.10 1.01 2.84
N SER A 21 -5.58 2.15 3.30
CA SER A 21 -4.78 3.17 3.97
C SER A 21 -4.72 2.89 5.48
N PRO A 22 -3.75 3.48 6.20
CA PRO A 22 -3.77 3.49 7.66
C PRO A 22 -5.11 4.04 8.16
N GLY A 23 -5.78 3.30 9.05
CA GLY A 23 -7.13 3.62 9.55
C GLY A 23 -8.28 3.02 8.73
N LEU A 24 -8.03 2.44 7.55
CA LEU A 24 -9.05 1.70 6.81
C LEU A 24 -9.02 0.21 7.19
N LEU A 25 -10.20 -0.37 7.43
CA LEU A 25 -10.34 -1.74 7.93
C LEU A 25 -10.62 -2.74 6.80
N ALA A 26 -9.81 -3.80 6.75
CA ALA A 26 -10.07 -5.01 5.99
C ALA A 26 -10.71 -6.07 6.90
N GLY A 27 -11.99 -6.37 6.66
CA GLY A 27 -12.62 -7.56 7.23
C GLY A 27 -12.12 -8.84 6.55
N CYS A 28 -11.83 -9.86 7.36
CA CYS A 28 -11.50 -11.20 6.89
C CYS A 28 -12.78 -12.00 6.58
N THR A 29 -12.90 -12.58 5.37
CA THR A 29 -14.07 -13.38 5.00
C THR A 29 -14.16 -14.73 5.71
N VAL A 30 -13.13 -15.11 6.47
CA VAL A 30 -13.05 -16.43 7.13
C VAL A 30 -13.36 -16.33 8.63
N CYS A 31 -12.80 -15.35 9.33
CA CYS A 31 -13.02 -15.18 10.78
C CYS A 31 -13.85 -13.96 11.15
N GLY A 32 -14.23 -13.12 10.19
CA GLY A 32 -15.01 -11.89 10.44
C GLY A 32 -14.21 -10.73 11.04
N GLU A 33 -13.08 -11.02 11.67
CA GLU A 33 -12.21 -10.01 12.30
C GLU A 33 -11.65 -8.96 11.32
N PHE A 34 -11.38 -7.78 11.88
CA PHE A 34 -10.82 -6.64 11.15
C PHE A 34 -9.30 -6.56 11.28
N SER A 35 -8.66 -6.07 10.23
CA SER A 35 -7.21 -5.84 10.17
C SER A 35 -6.94 -4.55 9.43
N SER A 36 -5.92 -3.82 9.86
CA SER A 36 -5.52 -2.54 9.26
C SER A 36 -4.04 -2.56 8.88
N VAL A 37 -3.57 -1.50 8.24
CA VAL A 37 -2.14 -1.30 7.95
C VAL A 37 -1.55 -0.31 8.94
N ARG A 38 -0.35 -0.59 9.45
CA ARG A 38 0.38 0.35 10.32
C ARG A 38 0.84 1.59 9.54
N TYR A 39 0.56 2.77 10.09
CA TYR A 39 0.96 4.05 9.49
C TYR A 39 2.46 4.14 9.17
N PRO A 40 3.41 3.80 10.07
CA PRO A 40 4.83 3.92 9.77
C PRO A 40 5.28 3.06 8.59
N SER A 41 4.82 1.80 8.52
CA SER A 41 5.16 0.91 7.41
C SER A 41 4.58 1.38 6.08
N TRP A 42 3.37 1.93 6.10
CA TRP A 42 2.73 2.49 4.91
C TRP A 42 3.47 3.73 4.42
N LEU A 43 3.84 4.63 5.34
CA LEU A 43 4.58 5.84 5.01
C LEU A 43 5.94 5.51 4.38
N ILE A 44 6.69 4.56 4.96
CA ILE A 44 7.98 4.11 4.41
C ILE A 44 7.81 3.53 3.00
N ALA A 45 6.74 2.77 2.75
CA ALA A 45 6.46 2.19 1.44
C ALA A 45 6.08 3.25 0.39
N MET A 46 5.55 4.41 0.79
CA MET A 46 5.22 5.52 -0.11
C MET A 46 6.43 6.35 -0.52
N LEU A 47 7.46 6.43 0.33
CA LEU A 47 8.63 7.30 0.11
C LEU A 47 9.29 7.13 -1.26
N PRO A 48 9.59 5.92 -1.76
CA PRO A 48 10.31 5.78 -3.03
C PRO A 48 9.54 6.38 -4.21
N GLY A 49 8.22 6.19 -4.24
CA GLY A 49 7.38 6.76 -5.30
C GLY A 49 7.27 8.29 -5.18
N SER A 50 7.13 8.81 -3.95
CA SER A 50 7.13 10.26 -3.71
C SER A 50 8.46 10.91 -4.13
N VAL A 51 9.59 10.26 -3.87
CA VAL A 51 10.91 10.76 -4.30
C VAL A 51 11.02 10.83 -5.82
N LEU A 52 10.53 9.84 -6.57
CA LEU A 52 10.54 9.89 -8.03
C LEU A 52 9.66 11.01 -8.59
N MET A 53 8.47 11.22 -8.02
CA MET A 53 7.59 12.31 -8.44
C MET A 53 8.19 13.68 -8.13
N LEU A 54 8.85 13.84 -6.98
CA LEU A 54 9.59 15.05 -6.66
C LEU A 54 10.77 15.27 -7.61
N ALA A 55 11.50 14.21 -7.96
CA ALA A 55 12.59 14.28 -8.93
C ALA A 55 12.10 14.69 -10.33
N ALA A 56 10.89 14.28 -10.72
CA ALA A 56 10.28 14.64 -12.00
C ALA A 56 10.14 16.17 -12.16
N LEU A 57 9.90 16.90 -11.07
CA LEU A 57 9.76 18.37 -11.09
C LEU A 57 11.05 19.11 -11.49
N PHE A 58 12.20 18.44 -11.45
CA PHE A 58 13.51 19.01 -11.79
C PHE A 58 14.01 18.57 -13.18
N VAL A 59 13.19 17.85 -13.94
CA VAL A 59 13.56 17.34 -15.26
C VAL A 59 12.91 18.20 -16.33
N GLU A 60 13.71 18.82 -17.20
CA GLU A 60 13.22 19.67 -18.29
C GLU A 60 12.62 18.88 -19.46
N SER A 61 12.98 17.59 -19.59
CA SER A 61 12.48 16.74 -20.67
C SER A 61 11.10 16.16 -20.31
N GLU A 62 10.07 16.55 -21.08
CA GLU A 62 8.70 16.06 -20.90
C GLU A 62 8.63 14.51 -20.88
N THR A 63 9.35 13.83 -21.77
CA THR A 63 9.33 12.36 -21.82
C THR A 63 9.82 11.73 -20.51
N TRP A 64 10.88 12.28 -19.94
CA TRP A 64 11.43 11.79 -18.68
C TRP A 64 10.58 12.20 -17.47
N GLU A 65 10.00 13.41 -17.49
CA GLU A 65 9.05 13.86 -16.47
C GLU A 65 7.85 12.88 -16.39
N TRP A 66 7.23 12.57 -17.52
CA TRP A 66 6.12 11.61 -17.58
C TRP A 66 6.55 10.21 -17.13
N GLY A 67 7.73 9.75 -17.55
CA GLY A 67 8.26 8.45 -17.14
C GLY A 67 8.46 8.34 -15.62
N LEU A 68 9.01 9.39 -15.00
CA LEU A 68 9.21 9.46 -13.55
C LEU A 68 7.90 9.56 -12.78
N ASN A 69 6.93 10.34 -13.27
CA ASN A 69 5.61 10.44 -12.64
C ASN A 69 4.84 9.11 -12.70
N ILE A 70 4.82 8.43 -13.85
CA ILE A 70 4.13 7.14 -14.00
C ILE A 70 4.81 6.08 -13.12
N SER A 71 6.13 5.99 -13.16
CA SER A 71 6.87 5.02 -12.34
C SER A 71 6.72 5.30 -10.84
N GLY A 72 6.78 6.57 -10.42
CA GLY A 72 6.53 6.99 -9.05
C GLY A 72 5.14 6.59 -8.57
N PHE A 73 4.11 6.85 -9.38
CA PHE A 73 2.74 6.47 -9.07
C PHE A 73 2.56 4.95 -8.94
N LEU A 74 3.14 4.18 -9.87
CA LEU A 74 3.10 2.71 -9.80
C LEU A 74 3.79 2.19 -8.53
N LEU A 75 4.92 2.77 -8.13
CA LEU A 75 5.61 2.39 -6.90
C LEU A 75 4.75 2.69 -5.66
N MET A 76 4.06 3.83 -5.62
CA MET A 76 3.13 4.18 -4.53
C MET A 76 1.96 3.20 -4.40
N ILE A 77 1.63 2.43 -5.44
CA ILE A 77 0.60 1.39 -5.36
C ILE A 77 1.23 0.03 -5.00
N VAL A 78 2.29 -0.35 -5.72
CA VAL A 78 2.89 -1.69 -5.62
C VAL A 78 3.62 -1.90 -4.30
N LEU A 79 4.39 -0.92 -3.82
CA LEU A 79 5.17 -1.08 -2.61
C LEU A 79 4.29 -1.25 -1.37
N PRO A 80 3.25 -0.42 -1.12
CA PRO A 80 2.36 -0.67 -0.01
C PRO A 80 1.68 -2.04 -0.09
N LEU A 81 1.26 -2.48 -1.27
CA LEU A 81 0.64 -3.79 -1.46
C LEU A 81 1.54 -4.95 -1.03
N LEU A 82 2.83 -4.88 -1.34
CA LEU A 82 3.79 -5.96 -1.09
C LEU A 82 4.42 -5.86 0.30
N PHE A 83 4.78 -4.66 0.74
CA PHE A 83 5.64 -4.44 1.90
C PHE A 83 4.92 -3.93 3.14
N THR A 84 3.62 -3.60 3.06
CA THR A 84 2.86 -3.28 4.28
C THR A 84 2.19 -4.54 4.85
N PRO A 85 2.64 -5.01 6.02
CA PRO A 85 2.01 -6.13 6.68
C PRO A 85 0.66 -5.69 7.27
N LEU A 86 -0.32 -6.59 7.21
CA LEU A 86 -1.59 -6.42 7.88
C LEU A 86 -1.39 -6.62 9.39
N HIS A 87 -1.98 -5.75 10.18
CA HIS A 87 -1.95 -5.80 11.62
C HIS A 87 -3.33 -6.08 12.18
N LYS A 88 -3.35 -6.78 13.32
CA LYS A 88 -4.56 -6.91 14.13
C LYS A 88 -4.93 -5.53 14.62
N GLU A 89 -6.17 -5.13 14.41
CA GLU A 89 -6.72 -4.00 15.13
C GLU A 89 -7.35 -4.55 16.41
N ASN A 90 -6.95 -4.00 17.55
CA ASN A 90 -7.60 -4.28 18.82
C ASN A 90 -8.83 -3.36 18.90
N GLY A 91 -9.99 -3.87 18.49
CA GLY A 91 -11.27 -3.25 18.79
C GLY A 91 -11.65 -3.47 20.25
#